data_AF-A0A6H2BZD8-F1
#
_entry.id   AF-A0A6H2BZD8-F1
#
_cell.length_a   1.000
_cell.length_b   1.000
_cell.length_c   1.000
_cell.angle_alpha   90.00
_cell.angle_beta   90.00
_cell.angle_gamma   90.00
#
_symmetry.space_group_name_H-M   'P 1'
#
loop_
_entity.id
_entity.type
_entity.pdbx_description
1 polymer ?
#
loop_
_entity_poly.entity_id
_entity_poly.type
_entity_poly.pdbx_seq_one_letter_code
_entity_poly.pdbx_strand_id
1 'polypeptide(L)' 'MNKRLPSRLGKLRFPLVFVVSMTTDRGQEWAGNSPDLYMQFSAGVAGLKSPSIALLDQVRAIDVSRIVAYRGSLTSDI' A
#
# COMPACT_ATOMS: atom_id res chain seq x y z
N MET A 1 20.74 16.25 10.59
CA MET A 1 20.77 14.78 10.76
C MET A 1 20.84 14.15 9.37
N ASN A 2 22.02 13.73 8.92
CA ASN A 2 22.21 13.16 7.57
C ASN A 2 21.67 11.72 7.53
N LYS A 3 20.45 11.53 6.99
CA LYS A 3 19.87 10.19 6.79
C LYS A 3 20.72 9.41 5.78
N ARG A 4 21.35 8.34 6.25
CA ARG A 4 22.08 7.37 5.42
C ARG A 4 21.06 6.56 4.62
N LEU A 5 20.73 7.04 3.43
CA LEU A 5 19.95 6.25 2.47
C LEU A 5 20.82 5.07 2.01
N PRO A 6 20.38 3.81 2.16
CA PRO A 6 21.17 2.63 1.79
C PRO A 6 21.70 2.66 0.34
N SER A 7 20.94 3.27 -0.58
CA SER A 7 21.34 3.49 -1.97
C SER A 7 22.59 4.37 -2.14
N ARG A 8 22.97 5.17 -1.13
CA ARG A 8 24.19 5.98 -1.12
C ARG A 8 25.42 5.21 -0.64
N LEU A 9 25.23 4.01 -0.08
CA LEU A 9 26.32 3.17 0.42
C LEU A 9 26.77 2.12 -0.59
N GLY A 10 26.01 1.92 -1.68
CA GLY A 10 26.34 0.98 -2.73
C GLY A 10 25.10 0.50 -3.49
N LYS A 11 25.31 -0.46 -4.40
CA LYS A 11 24.23 -1.08 -5.15
C LYS A 11 23.42 -2.00 -4.23
N LEU A 12 22.11 -1.76 -4.14
CA LEU A 12 21.21 -2.61 -3.36
C LEU A 12 21.20 -4.02 -3.96
N ARG A 13 21.25 -5.04 -3.08
CA ARG A 13 21.15 -6.45 -3.48
C ARG A 13 19.79 -6.77 -4.12
N PHE A 14 18.73 -6.14 -3.59
CA PHE A 14 17.35 -6.26 -4.07
C PHE A 14 16.69 -4.88 -4.04
N PRO A 15 16.05 -4.43 -5.14
CA PRO A 15 15.20 -3.25 -5.14
C PRO A 15 13.89 -3.56 -4.40
N LEU A 16 13.91 -3.45 -3.07
CA LEU A 16 12.73 -3.69 -2.24
C LEU A 16 11.82 -2.47 -2.17
N VAL A 17 10.52 -2.71 -2.10
CA VAL A 17 9.50 -1.71 -1.78
C VAL A 17 8.64 -2.21 -0.62
N PHE A 18 8.20 -1.29 0.24
CA PHE A 18 7.18 -1.57 1.24
C PHE A 18 5.80 -1.44 0.60
N VAL A 19 4.94 -2.42 0.81
CA VAL A 19 3.57 -2.46 0.30
C VAL A 19 2.60 -2.77 1.42
N VAL A 20 1.36 -2.32 1.24
CA VAL A 20 0.23 -2.63 2.10
C VAL A 20 -0.69 -3.59 1.33
N SER A 21 -1.13 -4.66 1.97
CA SER A 21 -2.05 -5.61 1.35
C SER A 21 -3.44 -5.01 1.23
N MET A 22 -4.18 -5.35 0.16
CA MET A 22 -5.55 -4.89 -0.04
C MET A 22 -6.53 -6.06 -0.14
N THR A 23 -7.76 -5.82 0.30
CA THR A 23 -8.89 -6.75 0.13
C THR A 23 -10.12 -6.00 -0.37
N THR A 24 -11.10 -6.72 -0.90
CA THR A 24 -12.40 -6.14 -1.29
C THR A 24 -13.22 -5.84 -0.04
N ASP A 25 -13.75 -4.63 0.04
CA ASP A 25 -14.71 -4.27 1.08
C ASP A 25 -16.07 -4.90 0.77
N ARG A 26 -16.59 -5.67 1.72
CA ARG A 26 -17.90 -6.33 1.66
C ARG A 26 -18.77 -5.94 2.86
N GLY A 27 -18.45 -4.84 3.54
CA GLY A 27 -19.11 -4.41 4.77
C GLY A 27 -18.63 -5.18 5.99
N GLN A 28 -17.35 -5.58 6.03
CA GLN A 28 -16.82 -6.29 7.19
C GLN A 28 -16.72 -5.37 8.41
N GLU A 29 -17.34 -5.76 9.51
CA GLU A 29 -17.46 -4.93 10.72
C GLU A 29 -16.10 -4.47 11.29
N TRP A 30 -15.10 -5.35 11.26
CA TRP A 30 -13.76 -5.05 11.79
C TRP A 30 -13.09 -3.86 11.09
N ALA A 31 -13.44 -3.58 9.83
CA ALA A 31 -12.88 -2.46 9.09
C ALA A 31 -13.42 -1.13 9.63
N GLY A 32 -14.74 -1.07 9.86
CA GLY A 32 -15.41 0.10 10.43
C GLY A 32 -15.02 0.35 11.90
N ASN A 33 -14.67 -0.69 12.65
CA ASN A 33 -14.25 -0.57 14.04
C ASN A 33 -12.83 -0.02 14.21
N SER A 34 -12.03 0.07 13.14
CA SER A 34 -10.64 0.56 13.20
C SER A 34 -10.21 1.21 11.88
N PRO A 35 -10.81 2.37 11.53
CA PRO A 35 -10.62 3.01 10.22
C PRO A 35 -9.17 3.46 9.97
N ASP A 36 -8.43 3.80 11.03
CA ASP A 36 -7.01 4.19 10.94
C ASP A 36 -6.09 3.01 10.60
N LEU A 37 -6.53 1.77 10.86
CA LEU A 37 -5.79 0.54 10.54
C LEU A 37 -6.29 -0.09 9.23
N TYR A 38 -7.57 0.10 8.93
CA TYR A 38 -8.28 -0.48 7.81
C TYR A 38 -8.91 0.60 6.95
N MET A 39 -8.07 1.37 6.27
CA MET A 39 -8.53 2.47 5.43
C MET A 39 -9.40 1.94 4.28
N GLN A 40 -10.64 2.41 4.24
CA GLN A 40 -11.63 2.03 3.23
C GLN A 40 -11.58 2.99 2.03
N PHE A 41 -11.69 2.43 0.83
CA PHE A 41 -11.70 3.15 -0.44
C PHE A 41 -12.96 2.81 -1.21
N SER A 42 -13.62 3.84 -1.75
CA SER A 42 -14.71 3.66 -2.70
C SER A 42 -14.21 3.09 -4.02
N ALA A 43 -15.09 2.44 -4.79
CA ALA A 43 -14.80 2.08 -6.17
C ALA A 43 -14.45 3.33 -6.99
N GLY A 44 -13.57 3.18 -7.99
CA GLY A 44 -13.07 4.26 -8.83
C GLY A 44 -11.82 4.96 -8.27
N VAL A 45 -11.66 5.03 -6.95
CA VAL A 45 -10.45 5.60 -6.32
C VAL A 45 -9.22 4.83 -6.79
N ALA A 46 -8.20 5.53 -7.29
CA ALA A 46 -6.97 4.95 -7.84
C ALA A 46 -7.20 3.79 -8.85
N GLY A 47 -8.30 3.81 -9.62
CA GLY A 47 -8.62 2.74 -10.59
C GLY A 47 -9.09 1.42 -9.96
N LEU A 48 -9.55 1.44 -8.71
CA LEU A 48 -10.16 0.28 -8.07
C LEU A 48 -11.52 -0.05 -8.72
N LYS A 49 -11.74 -1.33 -9.02
CA LYS A 49 -12.98 -1.80 -9.68
C LYS A 49 -14.14 -2.00 -8.69
N SER A 50 -13.82 -2.07 -7.40
CA SER A 50 -14.77 -2.33 -6.32
C SER A 50 -14.33 -1.56 -5.07
N PRO A 51 -15.23 -1.34 -4.10
CA PRO A 51 -14.85 -0.90 -2.77
C PRO A 51 -13.76 -1.82 -2.20
N SER A 52 -12.76 -1.24 -1.55
CA SER A 52 -11.56 -1.96 -1.12
C SER A 52 -11.04 -1.42 0.21
N ILE A 53 -10.25 -2.22 0.92
CA ILE A 53 -9.68 -1.89 2.22
C ILE A 53 -8.16 -2.09 2.13
N ALA A 54 -7.38 -1.11 2.58
CA ALA A 54 -5.95 -1.28 2.83
C ALA A 54 -5.72 -1.79 4.26
N LEU A 55 -4.97 -2.87 4.39
CA LEU A 55 -4.70 -3.56 5.66
C LEU A 55 -3.33 -3.13 6.19
N LEU A 56 -3.27 -2.04 6.96
CA LEU A 56 -2.01 -1.45 7.43
C LEU A 56 -1.26 -2.33 8.42
N ASP A 57 -1.94 -3.29 9.05
CA ASP A 57 -1.34 -4.36 9.85
C ASP A 57 -0.64 -5.44 8.98
N GLN A 58 -0.89 -5.46 7.67
CA GLN A 58 -0.33 -6.42 6.69
C GLN A 58 0.70 -5.77 5.76
N VAL A 59 1.59 -4.93 6.32
CA VAL A 59 2.72 -4.33 5.61
C VAL A 59 3.79 -5.39 5.30
N ARG A 60 4.33 -5.36 4.07
CA ARG A 60 5.34 -6.31 3.60
C ARG A 60 6.43 -5.59 2.82
N ALA A 61 7.66 -6.11 2.88
CA ALA A 61 8.70 -5.76 1.93
C ALA A 61 8.71 -6.77 0.79
N ILE A 62 8.60 -6.32 -0.45
CA ILE A 62 8.66 -7.17 -1.65
C ILE A 62 9.72 -6.67 -2.61
N ASP A 63 10.28 -7.57 -3.41
CA ASP A 63 11.12 -7.18 -4.54
C ASP A 63 10.26 -6.53 -5.64
N VAL A 64 10.77 -5.47 -6.28
CA VAL A 64 10.06 -4.72 -7.33
C VAL A 64 9.63 -5.61 -8.50
N SER A 65 10.34 -6.71 -8.76
CA SER A 65 9.98 -7.69 -9.80
C SER A 65 8.64 -8.38 -9.57
N ARG A 66 8.10 -8.33 -8.34
CA ARG A 66 6.76 -8.85 -8.02
C ARG A 66 5.63 -7.89 -8.41
N ILE A 67 5.94 -6.66 -8.80
CA ILE A 67 4.96 -5.71 -9.32
C ILE A 67 4.75 -6.00 -10.80
N VAL A 68 3.57 -6.53 -11.14
CA VAL A 68 3.25 -6.95 -12.51
C VAL A 68 2.57 -5.86 -13.34
N ALA A 69 1.92 -4.89 -12.67
CA ALA A 69 1.19 -3.82 -13.35
C ALA A 69 1.00 -2.61 -12.43
N TYR A 70 1.01 -1.43 -13.04
CA TYR A 70 0.52 -0.20 -12.42
C TYR A 70 -1.00 -0.13 -12.55
N ARG A 71 -1.68 0.34 -11.51
CA ARG A 71 -3.15 0.45 -11.49
C ARG A 71 -3.67 1.88 -11.33
N GLY A 72 -2.96 2.69 -10.56
CA GLY A 72 -3.35 4.05 -10.24
C GLY A 72 -2.49 4.60 -9.11
N SER A 73 -2.76 5.84 -8.73
CA SER A 73 -2.10 6.51 -7.62
C SER A 73 -3.12 7.19 -6.72
N LEU A 74 -2.80 7.25 -5.43
CA LEU A 74 -3.48 8.12 -4.48
C LEU A 74 -2.72 9.45 -4.42
N THR A 75 -3.44 10.55 -4.41
CA THR A 75 -2.91 11.85 -3.96
C THR A 75 -3.12 11.94 -2.46
N SER A 76 -2.22 12.61 -1.73
CA SER A 76 -2.60 13.04 -0.39
C SER A 76 -3.66 14.12 -0.58
N ASP A 77 -4.87 13.88 -0.09
CA ASP A 77 -5.79 14.98 0.15
C ASP A 77 -5.18 15.78 1.31
N ILE A 78 -4.48 16.86 0.97
CA ILE A 78 -4.15 17.94 1.91
C ILE A 78 -5.37 18.86 1.94
#